data_AF-A0A8S0Z6M2-F1
#
_entry.id   AF-A0A8S0Z6M2-F1
#
_cell.length_a   1.000
_cell.length_b   1.000
_cell.length_c   1.000
_cell.angle_alpha   90.00
_cell.angle_beta   90.00
_cell.angle_gamma   90.00
#
_symmetry.space_group_name_H-M   'P 1'
#
loop_
_entity.id
_entity.type
_entity.pdbx_description
1 polymer ?
#
loop_
_entity_poly.entity_id
_entity_poly.type
_entity_poly.pdbx_seq_one_letter_code
_entity_poly.pdbx_strand_id
1 'polypeptide(L)'
;MRVALLNDTSAQDFSEQLLTIGNGQVPVDESSGLISFPNNFCNFLSERAILAAKNKDVDDLNYIIQNKIIETMHSFKSIDCVTNEDEATNYPIKFLNSLDVPGLPPHNLRLKVGSVVIMLRNINQPKL
;
A
#
# COMPACT_ATOMS: atom_id res chain seq x y z
N MET A 1 12.72 -8.06 5.56
CA MET A 1 11.69 -9.11 5.78
C MET A 1 11.96 -10.24 4.80
N ARG A 2 12.14 -11.48 5.25
CA ARG A 2 12.30 -12.66 4.37
C ARG A 2 11.13 -13.60 4.66
N VAL A 3 10.29 -13.86 3.67
CA VAL A 3 9.17 -14.80 3.77
C VAL A 3 9.52 -15.99 2.89
N ALA A 4 9.59 -17.17 3.48
CA ALA A 4 9.78 -18.43 2.76
C ALA A 4 8.42 -19.12 2.65
N LEU A 5 7.93 -19.31 1.42
CA LEU A 5 6.71 -20.07 1.16
C LEU A 5 7.10 -21.53 0.98
N LEU A 6 6.89 -22.34 2.02
CA LEU A 6 7.20 -23.78 1.98
C LEU A 6 6.21 -24.50 1.04
N ASN A 7 6.74 -25.35 0.17
CA ASN A 7 6.01 -26.18 -0.82
C ASN A 7 5.36 -25.44 -2.00
N ASP A 8 5.76 -24.20 -2.28
CA ASP A 8 5.31 -23.48 -3.48
C ASP A 8 6.44 -23.44 -4.51
N THR A 9 6.44 -24.38 -5.46
CA THR A 9 7.43 -24.43 -6.56
C THR A 9 7.39 -23.17 -7.41
N SER A 10 6.26 -22.46 -7.49
CA SER A 10 6.15 -21.20 -8.22
C SER A 10 6.85 -20.03 -7.51
N ALA A 11 6.97 -20.10 -6.18
CA ALA A 11 7.68 -19.09 -5.41
C ALA A 11 9.20 -19.15 -5.65
N GLN A 12 9.74 -20.35 -5.92
CA GLN A 12 11.14 -20.51 -6.30
C GLN A 12 11.42 -19.84 -7.65
N ASP A 13 10.64 -20.17 -8.69
CA ASP A 13 10.75 -19.56 -10.02
C ASP A 13 10.64 -18.03 -9.97
N PHE A 14 9.70 -17.52 -9.17
CA PHE A 14 9.54 -16.09 -8.95
C PHE A 14 10.78 -15.46 -8.27
N SER A 15 11.34 -16.15 -7.27
CA SER A 15 12.53 -15.66 -6.57
C SER A 15 13.78 -15.60 -7.47
N GLU A 16 13.96 -16.60 -8.35
CA GLU A 16 15.05 -16.64 -9.32
C GLU A 16 14.90 -15.53 -10.37
N GLN A 17 13.67 -15.27 -10.82
CA GLN A 17 13.37 -14.14 -11.72
C GLN A 17 13.66 -12.79 -11.04
N LEU A 18 13.28 -12.60 -9.78
CA LEU A 18 13.62 -11.39 -9.01
C LEU A 18 15.13 -11.19 -8.86
N LEU A 19 15.89 -12.26 -8.59
CA LEU A 19 17.35 -12.19 -8.52
C LEU A 19 17.95 -11.81 -9.87
N THR A 20 17.44 -12.38 -10.97
CA THR A 20 17.89 -12.05 -12.33
C THR A 20 17.67 -10.56 -12.64
N ILE A 21 16.53 -10.00 -12.24
CA ILE A 21 16.23 -8.56 -12.35
C ILE A 21 17.20 -7.74 -11.47
N GLY A 22 17.36 -8.10 -10.20
CA GLY A 22 18.23 -7.40 -9.26
C GLY A 22 19.70 -7.42 -9.64
N ASN A 23 20.15 -8.47 -10.33
CA ASN A 23 21.50 -8.60 -10.87
C ASN A 23 21.70 -7.89 -12.21
N GLY A 24 20.66 -7.26 -12.77
CA GLY A 24 20.74 -6.56 -14.06
C GLY A 24 20.93 -7.51 -15.25
N GLN A 25 20.52 -8.77 -15.13
CA GLN A 25 20.70 -9.80 -16.16
C GLN A 25 19.49 -9.91 -17.10
N VAL A 26 18.43 -9.11 -16.88
CA VAL A 26 17.27 -9.08 -17.77
C VAL A 26 17.57 -8.19 -18.97
N PRO A 27 17.34 -8.67 -20.21
CA PRO A 27 17.53 -7.87 -21.41
C PRO A 27 16.68 -6.59 -21.36
N VAL A 28 17.34 -5.46 -21.61
CA VAL A 28 16.67 -4.16 -21.76
C VAL A 28 16.50 -3.91 -23.25
N ASP A 29 15.28 -3.59 -23.65
CA ASP A 29 15.02 -3.10 -24.99
C ASP A 29 15.67 -1.73 -25.16
N GLU A 30 16.69 -1.62 -26.02
CA GLU A 30 17.50 -0.41 -26.20
C GLU A 30 16.69 0.79 -26.74
N SER A 31 15.54 0.54 -27.37
CA SER A 31 14.71 1.59 -27.96
C SER A 31 13.76 2.25 -26.95
N SER A 32 13.26 1.48 -25.98
CA SER A 32 12.29 1.93 -24.99
C SER A 32 12.88 2.07 -23.59
N GLY A 33 14.04 1.48 -23.32
CA GLY A 33 14.64 1.38 -21.99
C GLY A 33 13.86 0.46 -21.04
N LEU A 34 12.94 -0.36 -21.56
CA LEU A 34 12.09 -1.24 -20.78
C LEU A 34 12.63 -2.67 -20.75
N ILE A 35 12.39 -3.38 -19.65
CA ILE A 35 12.61 -4.83 -19.56
C ILE A 35 11.32 -5.57 -19.94
N SER A 36 11.43 -6.69 -20.67
CA SER A 36 10.30 -7.59 -20.89
C SER A 36 10.26 -8.67 -19.82
N PHE A 37 9.12 -8.84 -19.18
CA PHE A 37 8.90 -9.97 -18.28
C PHE A 37 8.54 -11.24 -19.08
N PRO A 38 8.93 -12.44 -18.60
CA PRO A 38 8.46 -13.70 -19.18
C PRO A 38 6.93 -13.77 -19.22
N ASN A 39 6.34 -14.37 -20.24
CA ASN A 39 4.88 -14.43 -20.41
C ASN A 39 4.14 -15.10 -19.23
N ASN A 40 4.83 -15.94 -18.45
CA ASN A 40 4.31 -16.58 -17.25
C ASN A 40 4.49 -15.76 -15.96
N PHE A 41 5.21 -14.62 -15.99
CA PHE A 41 5.34 -13.71 -14.86
C PHE A 41 3.98 -13.20 -14.37
N CYS A 42 3.04 -13.01 -15.31
CA CYS A 42 1.72 -12.44 -15.07
C CYS A 42 0.60 -13.47 -14.81
N ASN A 43 0.88 -14.78 -14.91
CA ASN A 43 -0.12 -15.83 -14.64
C ASN A 43 -0.53 -15.93 -13.15
N PHE A 44 0.03 -15.07 -12.29
CA PHE A 44 -0.09 -15.09 -10.84
C PHE A 44 -0.85 -13.88 -10.23
N LEU A 45 -1.34 -12.95 -11.06
CA LEU A 45 -1.67 -11.59 -10.60
C LEU A 45 -3.01 -11.42 -9.87
N SER A 46 -3.93 -12.39 -9.90
CA SER A 46 -5.21 -12.28 -9.17
C SER A 46 -5.05 -12.28 -7.64
N GLU A 47 -3.88 -12.68 -7.13
CA GLU A 47 -3.58 -12.83 -5.70
C GLU A 47 -2.39 -11.97 -5.22
N ARG A 48 -2.06 -10.88 -5.91
CA ARG A 48 -0.83 -10.11 -5.64
C ARG A 48 -1.11 -8.62 -5.45
N ALA A 49 -0.27 -8.00 -4.62
CA ALA A 49 -0.32 -6.57 -4.31
C ALA A 49 0.19 -5.74 -5.49
N ILE A 50 -0.43 -4.59 -5.72
CA ILE A 50 0.05 -3.59 -6.70
C ILE A 50 1.03 -2.67 -5.99
N LEU A 51 2.21 -2.50 -6.57
CA LEU A 51 3.25 -1.60 -6.10
C LEU A 51 3.44 -0.47 -7.11
N ALA A 52 3.56 0.76 -6.62
CA ALA A 52 3.94 1.92 -7.43
C ALA A 52 5.07 2.68 -6.75
N ALA A 53 5.84 3.42 -7.55
CA ALA A 53 7.04 4.11 -7.08
C ALA A 53 6.74 5.28 -6.13
N LYS A 54 5.56 5.91 -6.25
CA LYS A 54 5.14 7.04 -5.40
C LYS A 54 3.81 6.73 -4.73
N ASN A 55 3.64 7.20 -3.50
CA ASN A 55 2.38 7.06 -2.76
C ASN A 55 1.21 7.69 -3.49
N LYS A 56 1.41 8.84 -4.16
CA LYS A 56 0.38 9.48 -4.98
C LYS A 56 -0.18 8.53 -6.05
N ASP A 57 0.69 7.78 -6.72
CA ASP A 57 0.27 6.81 -7.75
C ASP A 57 -0.48 5.63 -7.10
N VAL A 58 -0.05 5.19 -5.91
CA VAL A 58 -0.75 4.18 -5.10
C VAL A 58 -2.15 4.67 -4.69
N ASP A 59 -2.27 5.93 -4.28
CA ASP A 59 -3.54 6.53 -3.84
C ASP A 59 -4.54 6.62 -5.01
N ASP A 60 -4.07 7.06 -6.17
CA ASP A 60 -4.89 7.12 -7.39
C ASP A 60 -5.38 5.72 -7.80
N LEU A 61 -4.50 4.72 -7.75
CA LEU A 61 -4.85 3.33 -8.03
C LEU A 61 -5.85 2.76 -7.02
N ASN A 62 -5.61 2.97 -5.73
CA ASN A 62 -6.51 2.54 -4.66
C ASN A 62 -7.89 3.17 -4.82
N TYR A 63 -7.95 4.46 -5.18
CA TYR A 63 -9.19 5.16 -5.45
C TYR A 63 -9.95 4.56 -6.65
N ILE A 64 -9.27 4.27 -7.76
CA ILE A 64 -9.87 3.63 -8.93
C ILE A 64 -10.43 2.24 -8.58
N ILE A 65 -9.65 1.43 -7.86
CA ILE A 65 -10.06 0.08 -7.44
C ILE A 65 -11.28 0.15 -6.52
N GLN A 66 -11.25 1.03 -5.53
CA GLN A 66 -12.37 1.20 -4.59
C GLN A 66 -13.64 1.70 -5.29
N ASN A 67 -13.52 2.50 -6.36
CA ASN A 67 -14.69 2.93 -7.13
C ASN A 67 -15.30 1.81 -7.99
N LYS A 68 -14.56 0.74 -8.29
CA LYS A 68 -15.11 -0.44 -8.95
C LYS A 68 -15.95 -1.32 -8.02
N ILE A 69 -15.82 -1.13 -6.70
CA ILE A 69 -16.67 -1.81 -5.71
C ILE A 69 -18.04 -1.12 -5.69
N ILE A 70 -19.11 -1.90 -5.88
CA ILE A 70 -20.49 -1.40 -6.01
C ILE A 70 -21.09 -0.99 -4.64
N GLU A 71 -20.47 -1.42 -3.55
CA GLU A 71 -20.93 -1.19 -2.19
C GLU A 71 -20.93 0.28 -1.74
N THR A 72 -21.70 0.55 -0.69
CA THR A 72 -21.84 1.89 -0.10
C THR A 72 -20.52 2.37 0.51
N MET A 73 -20.16 3.62 0.23
CA MET A 73 -18.99 4.28 0.83
C MET A 73 -19.29 4.73 2.25
N HIS A 74 -18.47 4.29 3.20
CA HIS A 74 -18.47 4.72 4.59
C HIS A 74 -17.26 5.61 4.85
N SER A 75 -17.45 6.71 5.59
CA SER A 75 -16.38 7.65 5.94
C SER A 75 -16.14 7.64 7.44
N PHE A 76 -14.89 7.47 7.83
CA PHE A 76 -14.42 7.47 9.22
C PHE A 76 -13.49 8.67 9.39
N LYS A 77 -13.90 9.62 10.23
CA LYS A 77 -13.09 10.82 10.49
C LYS A 77 -12.30 10.65 11.79
N SER A 78 -11.02 10.97 11.77
CA SER A 78 -10.22 11.04 12.99
C SER A 78 -10.71 12.17 13.89
N ILE A 79 -10.45 12.02 15.19
CA ILE A 79 -10.67 13.05 16.19
C ILE A 79 -9.29 13.49 16.64
N ASP A 80 -8.78 14.53 15.99
CA ASP A 80 -7.45 15.06 16.27
C ASP A 80 -7.58 16.24 17.24
N CYS A 81 -6.96 16.12 18.41
CA CYS A 81 -7.01 17.14 19.46
C CYS A 81 -5.62 17.30 20.08
N VAL A 82 -5.32 18.52 20.51
CA VAL A 82 -4.12 18.82 21.30
C VAL A 82 -4.42 18.46 22.76
N THR A 83 -3.54 17.70 23.40
CA THR A 83 -3.70 17.32 24.81
C THR A 83 -3.33 18.45 25.77
N ASN A 84 -2.52 19.41 25.31
CA ASN A 84 -2.16 20.62 26.03
C ASN A 84 -2.99 21.82 25.52
N GLU A 85 -3.84 22.38 26.37
CA GLU A 85 -4.71 23.51 26.01
C GLU A 85 -3.92 24.79 25.68
N ASP A 86 -2.75 24.98 26.28
CA ASP A 86 -1.88 26.13 26.01
C ASP A 86 -1.35 26.14 24.56
N GLU A 87 -1.30 24.97 23.93
CA GLU A 87 -0.86 24.79 22.54
C GLU A 87 -2.02 24.72 21.53
N ALA A 88 -3.27 24.76 21.99
CA ALA A 88 -4.45 24.66 21.12
C ALA A 88 -4.52 25.77 20.06
N THR A 89 -3.94 26.94 20.34
CA THR A 89 -3.84 28.06 19.40
C THR A 89 -2.77 27.84 18.32
N ASN A 90 -1.72 27.07 18.62
CA ASN A 90 -0.62 26.77 17.70
C ASN A 90 -0.99 25.69 16.68
N TYR A 91 -1.90 24.78 17.05
CA TYR A 91 -2.34 23.68 16.18
C TYR A 91 -3.85 23.72 15.95
N PRO A 92 -4.32 24.57 15.03
CA PRO A 92 -5.73 24.61 14.67
C PRO A 92 -6.21 23.26 14.13
N ILE A 93 -7.46 22.90 14.40
CA ILE A 93 -8.09 21.65 13.92
C ILE A 93 -7.95 21.49 12.39
N LYS A 94 -8.03 22.58 11.62
CA LYS A 94 -7.82 22.54 10.16
C LYS A 94 -6.42 22.06 9.76
N PHE A 95 -5.41 22.45 10.54
CA PHE A 95 -4.03 21.99 10.34
C PHE A 95 -3.92 20.51 10.69
N LEU A 96 -4.46 20.09 11.84
CA LEU A 96 -4.47 18.68 12.25
C LEU A 96 -5.16 17.78 11.22
N ASN A 97 -6.33 18.19 10.72
CA ASN A 97 -7.09 17.46 9.70
C ASN A 97 -6.39 17.42 8.33
N SER A 98 -5.34 18.24 8.12
CA SER A 98 -4.56 18.26 6.88
C SER A 98 -3.28 17.42 6.95
N LEU A 99 -2.97 16.84 8.11
CA LEU A 99 -1.78 16.02 8.28
C LEU A 99 -1.91 14.71 7.48
N ASP A 100 -0.91 14.46 6.65
CA ASP A 100 -0.74 13.23 5.89
C ASP A 100 0.67 12.68 6.13
N VAL A 101 0.87 12.14 7.33
CA VAL A 101 2.17 11.67 7.80
C VAL A 101 2.31 10.16 7.60
N PRO A 102 3.50 9.67 7.20
CA PRO A 102 3.74 8.24 7.03
C PRO A 102 3.41 7.45 8.31
N GLY A 103 2.65 6.36 8.16
CA GLY A 103 2.30 5.47 9.27
C GLY A 103 1.06 5.87 10.07
N LEU A 104 0.35 6.95 9.67
CA LEU A 104 -1.00 7.24 10.15
C LEU A 104 -2.01 7.14 9.00
N PRO A 105 -3.26 6.72 9.28
CA PRO A 105 -4.33 6.84 8.30
C PRO A 105 -4.67 8.32 8.06
N PRO A 106 -5.22 8.68 6.89
CA PRO A 106 -5.67 10.04 6.62
C PRO A 106 -6.82 10.43 7.55
N HIS A 107 -6.98 11.74 7.80
CA HIS A 107 -8.06 12.27 8.64
C HIS A 107 -9.45 11.75 8.23
N ASN A 108 -9.73 11.65 6.94
CA ASN A 108 -10.97 11.09 6.43
C ASN A 108 -10.71 9.78 5.69
N LEU A 109 -10.81 8.66 6.41
CA LEU A 109 -10.67 7.33 5.85
C LEU A 109 -11.99 6.88 5.22
N ARG A 110 -11.98 6.64 3.90
CA ARG A 110 -13.17 6.22 3.13
C ARG A 110 -13.04 4.76 2.73
N LEU A 111 -14.02 3.94 3.08
CA LEU A 111 -14.01 2.49 2.86
C LEU A 111 -15.37 1.98 2.36
N LYS A 112 -15.33 0.90 1.60
CA LYS A 112 -16.50 0.10 1.19
C LYS A 112 -16.36 -1.33 1.70
N VAL A 113 -17.47 -2.02 1.92
CA VAL A 113 -17.45 -3.48 2.15
C VAL A 113 -16.74 -4.15 0.97
N GLY A 114 -15.77 -5.01 1.25
CA GLY A 114 -14.89 -5.61 0.23
C GLY A 114 -13.60 -4.85 -0.08
N SER A 115 -13.36 -3.68 0.54
CA SER A 115 -12.06 -2.99 0.43
C SER A 115 -10.97 -3.79 1.14
N VAL A 116 -9.81 -3.95 0.49
CA VAL A 116 -8.61 -4.50 1.13
C VAL A 116 -7.96 -3.41 1.97
N VAL A 117 -7.68 -3.70 3.24
CA VAL A 117 -7.05 -2.78 4.19
C VAL A 117 -5.84 -3.42 4.86
N ILE A 118 -4.84 -2.62 5.18
CA ILE A 118 -3.66 -3.04 5.94
C ILE A 118 -3.75 -2.42 7.34
N MET A 119 -3.57 -3.24 8.38
CA MET A 119 -3.52 -2.73 9.75
C MET A 119 -2.18 -2.08 10.04
N LEU A 120 -2.20 -0.84 10.54
CA LEU A 120 -1.01 -0.08 10.89
C LEU A 120 -0.53 -0.30 12.34
N ARG A 121 -1.36 -0.92 13.20
CA ARG A 121 -1.05 -1.18 14.61
C ARG A 121 -1.59 -2.53 15.04
N ASN A 122 -0.91 -3.16 15.99
CA ASN A 122 -1.41 -4.37 16.64
C ASN A 122 -2.61 -4.02 17.54
N ILE A 123 -3.72 -4.72 17.37
CA ILE A 123 -4.94 -4.56 18.17
C ILE A 123 -4.74 -5.12 19.59
N ASN A 124 -4.01 -6.22 19.71
CA ASN A 124 -3.77 -6.91 20.96
C ASN A 124 -2.36 -6.59 21.45
N GLN A 125 -2.18 -5.40 22.01
CA GLN A 125 -0.90 -5.05 22.64
C GLN A 125 -0.75 -5.80 23.96
N PRO A 126 0.38 -6.50 24.19
CA PRO A 126 0.70 -7.01 25.52
C PRO A 126 0.80 -5.82 26.49
N LYS A 127 0.17 -5.94 27.66
CA LYS A 127 0.39 -4.98 28.73
C LYS A 127 1.84 -5.10 29.17
N LEU A 128 2.60 -4.02 29.03
CA LEU A 128 3.92 -3.86 29.64
C LEU A 128 3.78 -3.70 31.15
#